data_AF-A0A940QQG3-F1
#
_entry.id   AF-A0A940QQG3-F1
#
_cell.length_a   1.000
_cell.length_b   1.000
_cell.length_c   1.000
_cell.angle_alpha   90.00
_cell.angle_beta   90.00
_cell.angle_gamma   90.00
#
_symmetry.space_group_name_H-M   'P 1'
#
loop_
_entity.id
_entity.type
_entity.pdbx_description
1 polymer ?
#
loop_
_entity_poly.entity_id
_entity_poly.type
_entity_poly.pdbx_seq_one_letter_code
_entity_poly.pdbx_strand_id
1 'polypeptide(L)'
;MKLLSQLSIIVAVCLLGEGISALLPFAFPSSVIAMLLLLLLLILGAVKERHIDSVADFFLKNMSLFFIPSATGILEHFGLISKALLPFLLICVLTTLLTFASTAWTVTFVRKLQKGGHSHD
;
A
#
# COMPACT_ATOMS: atom_id res chain seq x y z
N MET A 1 19.89 -22.24 -3.84
CA MET A 1 20.24 -20.80 -3.78
C MET A 1 19.20 -19.90 -4.49
N LYS A 2 17.91 -20.28 -4.51
CA LYS A 2 16.88 -19.51 -5.20
C LYS A 2 16.38 -18.34 -4.34
N LEU A 3 16.15 -18.57 -3.04
CA LEU A 3 15.60 -17.58 -2.10
C LEU A 3 16.42 -16.28 -2.01
N LEU A 4 17.75 -16.37 -1.90
CA LEU A 4 18.62 -15.18 -1.87
C LEU A 4 18.56 -14.37 -3.17
N SER A 5 18.46 -15.03 -4.32
CA SER A 5 18.32 -14.36 -5.62
C SER A 5 16.96 -13.66 -5.73
N GLN A 6 15.88 -14.31 -5.28
CA GLN A 6 14.54 -13.71 -5.25
C GLN A 6 14.47 -12.51 -4.29
N LEU A 7 15.08 -12.64 -3.12
CA LEU A 7 15.19 -11.56 -2.13
C LEU A 7 15.97 -10.36 -2.68
N SER A 8 17.08 -10.62 -3.37
CA SER A 8 17.88 -9.58 -4.00
C SER A 8 17.09 -8.75 -5.01
N ILE A 9 16.14 -9.35 -5.72
CA ILE A 9 15.28 -8.62 -6.68
C ILE A 9 14.39 -7.63 -5.91
N ILE A 10 13.71 -8.09 -4.85
CA ILE A 10 12.83 -7.23 -4.03
C ILE A 10 13.64 -6.08 -3.42
N VAL A 11 14.79 -6.38 -2.83
CA VAL A 11 15.67 -5.36 -2.22
C VAL A 11 16.18 -4.37 -3.29
N ALA A 12 16.58 -4.85 -4.46
CA ALA A 12 17.03 -3.98 -5.55
C ALA A 12 15.91 -3.02 -6.00
N VAL A 13 14.69 -3.51 -6.14
CA VAL A 13 13.53 -2.67 -6.50
C VAL A 13 13.23 -1.64 -5.41
N CYS A 14 13.30 -2.02 -4.14
CA CYS A 14 13.15 -1.07 -3.03
C CYS A 14 14.25 0.01 -3.03
N LEU A 15 15.51 -0.37 -3.26
CA LEU A 15 16.64 0.57 -3.35
C LEU A 15 16.49 1.52 -4.55
N LEU A 16 16.03 1.01 -5.69
CA LEU A 16 15.72 1.85 -6.85
C LEU A 16 14.57 2.80 -6.54
N GLY A 17 13.52 2.35 -5.86
CA GLY A 17 12.40 3.20 -5.43
C GLY A 17 12.83 4.31 -4.48
N GLU A 18 13.74 4.02 -3.54
CA GLU A 18 14.35 5.01 -2.65
C GLU A 18 15.22 6.00 -3.42
N GLY A 19 16.04 5.51 -4.35
CA GLY A 19 16.86 6.36 -5.21
C GLY A 19 16.00 7.30 -6.05
N ILE A 20 14.96 6.78 -6.70
CA ILE A 20 14.00 7.60 -7.46
C ILE A 20 13.35 8.63 -6.53
N SER A 21 12.85 8.22 -5.36
CA SER A 21 12.24 9.12 -4.38
C SER A 21 13.17 10.29 -4.00
N ALA A 22 14.45 10.01 -3.80
CA ALA A 22 15.46 11.03 -3.46
C ALA A 22 15.76 12.01 -4.62
N LEU A 23 15.55 11.60 -5.87
CA LEU A 23 15.68 12.48 -7.04
C LEU A 23 14.43 13.34 -7.28
N LEU A 24 13.25 12.93 -6.79
CA LEU A 24 12.03 13.72 -6.97
C LEU A 24 12.02 14.96 -6.06
N PRO A 25 11.57 16.12 -6.57
CA PRO A 25 11.52 17.37 -5.80
C PRO A 25 10.35 17.45 -4.79
N PHE A 26 9.53 16.40 -4.68
CA PHE A 26 8.40 16.32 -3.76
C PHE A 26 8.45 15.05 -2.92
N ALA A 27 7.95 15.15 -1.67
CA ALA A 27 7.91 14.03 -0.74
C ALA A 27 6.90 12.99 -1.21
N PHE A 28 7.38 11.97 -1.92
CA PHE A 28 6.58 10.83 -2.32
C PHE A 28 7.06 9.57 -1.59
N PRO A 29 6.16 8.72 -1.06
CA PRO A 29 6.59 7.52 -0.36
C PRO A 29 7.36 6.58 -1.29
N SER A 30 8.60 6.26 -0.95
CA SER A 30 9.44 5.35 -1.73
C SER A 30 8.84 3.96 -1.87
N SER A 31 8.11 3.49 -0.85
CA SER A 31 7.36 2.22 -0.89
C SER A 31 6.34 2.18 -2.05
N VAL A 32 5.65 3.29 -2.32
CA VAL A 32 4.69 3.36 -3.45
C VAL A 32 5.42 3.32 -4.79
N ILE A 33 6.56 4.01 -4.91
CA ILE A 33 7.39 3.98 -6.12
C ILE A 33 7.91 2.57 -6.38
N ALA A 34 8.44 1.90 -5.35
CA ALA A 34 8.92 0.53 -5.45
C ALA A 34 7.78 -0.44 -5.87
N MET A 35 6.57 -0.26 -5.34
CA MET A 35 5.39 -1.05 -5.75
C MET A 35 5.05 -0.86 -7.23
N LEU A 36 5.03 0.39 -7.70
CA LEU A 36 4.77 0.71 -9.11
C LEU A 36 5.89 0.20 -10.03
N LEU A 37 7.14 0.30 -9.60
CA LEU A 37 8.29 -0.20 -10.35
C LEU A 37 8.24 -1.73 -10.48
N LEU A 38 7.90 -2.42 -9.38
CA LEU A 38 7.74 -3.87 -9.38
C LEU A 38 6.61 -4.30 -10.32
N LEU A 39 5.48 -3.59 -10.27
CA LEU A 39 4.35 -3.81 -11.17
C LEU A 39 4.76 -3.65 -12.63
N LEU A 40 5.51 -2.60 -12.97
CA LEU A 40 6.03 -2.37 -14.31
C LEU A 40 6.96 -3.51 -14.76
N LEU A 41 7.88 -3.95 -13.90
CA LEU A 41 8.78 -5.09 -14.19
C LEU A 41 8.01 -6.39 -14.44
N LEU A 42 6.90 -6.59 -13.75
CA LEU A 42 6.02 -7.75 -13.91
C LEU A 42 5.24 -7.68 -15.23
N ILE A 43 4.69 -6.51 -15.58
CA ILE A 43 3.98 -6.27 -16.84
C ILE A 43 4.93 -6.41 -18.05
N LEU A 44 6.16 -5.89 -17.95
CA LEU A 44 7.16 -6.01 -19.01
C LEU A 44 7.72 -7.43 -19.16
N GLY A 45 7.43 -8.33 -18.23
CA GLY A 45 7.93 -9.71 -18.23
C GLY A 45 9.43 -9.84 -17.90
N ALA A 46 10.09 -8.74 -17.54
CA ALA A 46 11.49 -8.73 -17.11
C ALA A 46 11.68 -9.52 -15.81
N VAL A 47 10.67 -9.50 -14.94
CA VAL A 47 10.57 -10.37 -13.77
C VAL A 47 9.33 -11.25 -13.93
N LYS A 48 9.52 -12.56 -13.85
CA LYS A 48 8.42 -13.51 -13.73
C LYS A 48 8.00 -13.64 -12.27
N GLU A 49 6.70 -13.78 -12.06
CA GLU A 49 6.06 -14.10 -10.76
C GLU A 49 6.80 -15.21 -9.99
N ARG A 50 7.20 -16.29 -10.67
CA ARG A 50 7.97 -17.40 -10.06
C ARG A 50 9.32 -17.00 -9.47
N HIS A 51 9.88 -15.84 -9.83
CA HIS A 51 11.13 -15.30 -9.28
C HIS A 51 10.94 -14.51 -7.99
N ILE A 52 9.71 -14.26 -7.53
CA ILE A 52 9.45 -13.49 -6.31
C ILE A 52 8.52 -14.26 -5.37
N ASP A 53 7.65 -15.09 -5.91
CA ASP A 53 6.62 -15.87 -5.22
C ASP A 53 7.08 -16.51 -3.89
N SER A 54 8.17 -17.29 -3.91
CA SER A 54 8.63 -18.00 -2.70
C SER A 54 9.12 -17.07 -1.58
N VAL A 55 9.69 -15.91 -1.92
CA VAL A 55 10.12 -14.92 -0.92
C VAL A 55 8.95 -14.06 -0.46
N ALA A 56 8.04 -13.69 -1.37
CA ALA A 56 6.82 -12.98 -1.03
C ALA A 56 5.96 -13.79 -0.05
N ASP A 57 5.76 -15.08 -0.32
CA ASP A 57 5.03 -16.00 0.58
C ASP A 57 5.73 -16.13 1.94
N PHE A 58 7.07 -16.19 1.95
CA PHE A 58 7.81 -16.22 3.21
C PHE A 58 7.59 -14.93 4.03
N PHE A 59 7.62 -13.76 3.40
CA PHE A 59 7.35 -12.50 4.08
C PHE A 59 5.90 -12.38 4.55
N LEU A 60 4.93 -12.78 3.72
CA LEU A 60 3.51 -12.78 4.07
C LEU A 60 3.21 -13.74 5.22
N LYS A 61 3.79 -14.95 5.21
CA LYS A 61 3.64 -15.92 6.30
C LYS A 61 4.22 -15.42 7.63
N ASN A 62 5.26 -14.60 7.56
CA ASN A 62 5.93 -14.02 8.73
C ASN A 62 5.59 -12.54 8.94
N MET A 63 4.52 -12.03 8.33
CA MET A 63 4.19 -10.60 8.29
C MET A 63 4.09 -9.99 9.70
N SER A 64 3.52 -10.74 10.66
CA SER A 64 3.42 -10.33 12.06
C SER A 64 4.77 -9.99 12.69
N LEU A 65 5.86 -10.69 12.33
CA LEU A 65 7.19 -10.39 12.86
C LEU A 65 7.69 -9.01 12.44
N PHE A 66 7.38 -8.57 11.22
CA PHE A 66 7.75 -7.25 10.71
C PHE A 66 6.90 -6.12 11.30
N PHE A 67 5.71 -6.44 11.80
CA PHE A 67 4.87 -5.46 12.52
C PHE A 67 5.33 -5.20 13.95
N ILE A 68 6.01 -6.15 14.61
CA ILE A 68 6.44 -5.99 16.00
C ILE A 68 7.33 -4.74 16.17
N PRO A 69 8.41 -4.53 15.39
CA PRO A 69 9.24 -3.33 15.50
C PRO A 69 8.45 -2.03 15.29
N SER A 70 7.55 -2.02 14.30
CA SER A 70 6.70 -0.87 13.99
C SER A 70 5.73 -0.57 15.14
N ALA A 71 5.11 -1.60 15.71
CA ALA A 71 4.22 -1.50 16.86
C ALA A 71 4.95 -1.01 18.13
N THR A 72 6.18 -1.50 18.37
CA THR A 72 6.96 -1.08 19.54
C THR A 72 7.35 0.39 19.50
N GLY A 73 7.61 0.96 18.32
CA GLY A 73 7.87 2.39 18.18
C GLY A 73 6.66 3.25 18.55
N ILE A 74 5.45 2.77 18.28
CA ILE A 74 4.20 3.43 18.68
C ILE A 74 4.01 3.34 20.21
N LEU A 75 4.39 2.22 20.82
CA LEU A 75 4.31 2.01 22.27
C LEU A 75 5.20 2.98 23.07
N GLU A 76 6.32 3.48 22.51
CA GLU A 76 7.12 4.51 23.18
C GLU A 76 6.32 5.80 23.44
N HIS A 77 5.30 6.06 22.63
CA HIS A 77 4.45 7.25 22.72
C HIS A 77 3.08 6.92 23.34
N PHE A 78 2.95 5.76 23.99
CA PHE A 78 1.68 5.25 24.52
C PHE A 78 1.00 6.21 25.50
N GLY A 79 1.76 6.97 26.28
CA GLY A 79 1.21 7.97 27.21
C GLY A 79 0.44 9.11 26.52
N LEU A 80 0.87 9.54 25.33
CA LEU A 80 0.18 10.55 24.53
C LEU A 80 -1.06 9.96 23.85
N ILE A 81 -0.91 8.74 23.31
CA ILE A 81 -1.97 8.01 22.62
C ILE A 81 -3.10 7.68 23.58
N SER A 82 -2.79 7.18 24.79
CA SER A 82 -3.77 6.77 25.79
C SER A 82 -4.73 7.91 26.17
N LYS A 83 -4.23 9.14 26.30
CA LYS A 83 -5.06 10.33 26.57
C LYS A 83 -5.96 10.72 25.39
N ALA A 84 -5.56 10.38 24.17
CA ALA A 84 -6.26 10.72 22.94
C ALA A 84 -6.99 9.52 22.29
N LEU A 85 -7.11 8.37 22.97
CA LEU A 85 -7.73 7.16 22.41
C LEU A 85 -9.17 7.40 21.96
N LEU A 86 -9.96 8.09 22.79
CA LEU A 86 -11.36 8.39 22.49
C LEU A 86 -11.52 9.28 21.24
N PRO A 87 -10.84 10.44 21.14
CA PRO A 87 -10.92 11.26 19.93
C PRO A 87 -10.31 10.56 18.69
N PHE A 88 -9.25 9.76 18.85
CA PHE A 88 -8.70 8.96 17.74
C PHE A 88 -9.73 7.97 17.18
N LEU A 89 -10.37 7.20 18.05
CA LEU A 89 -11.35 6.19 17.64
C LEU A 89 -12.55 6.85 16.97
N LEU A 90 -13.02 7.97 17.50
CA LEU A 90 -14.11 8.74 16.91
C LEU A 90 -13.73 9.26 15.52
N ILE A 91 -12.54 9.85 15.36
CA ILE A 91 -12.05 10.30 14.05
C ILE A 91 -11.97 9.14 13.07
N CYS A 92 -11.37 8.00 13.45
CA CYS A 92 -11.26 6.83 12.59
C CYS A 92 -12.62 6.32 12.11
N VAL A 93 -13.60 6.20 13.01
CA VAL A 93 -14.95 5.74 12.64
C VAL A 93 -15.63 6.74 11.70
N LEU A 94 -15.58 8.03 12.04
CA LEU A 94 -16.19 9.07 11.21
C LEU A 94 -15.54 9.13 9.82
N THR A 95 -14.20 9.18 9.73
CA THR A 95 -13.52 9.23 8.43
C THR A 95 -13.77 7.98 7.61
N THR A 96 -13.89 6.82 8.25
CA THR A 96 -14.23 5.56 7.57
C THR A 96 -15.62 5.65 6.96
N LEU A 97 -16.62 6.05 7.75
CA LEU A 97 -18.00 6.22 7.27
C LEU A 97 -18.10 7.27 6.16
N LEU A 98 -17.41 8.42 6.31
CA LEU A 98 -17.35 9.45 5.27
C LEU A 98 -16.70 8.91 3.99
N THR A 99 -15.60 8.17 4.10
CA THR A 99 -14.89 7.60 2.93
C THR A 99 -15.78 6.61 2.19
N PHE A 100 -16.48 5.73 2.92
CA PHE A 100 -17.44 4.79 2.32
C PHE A 100 -18.62 5.52 1.68
N ALA A 101 -19.19 6.53 2.34
CA ALA A 101 -20.29 7.32 1.81
C ALA A 101 -19.88 8.07 0.54
N SER A 102 -18.70 8.71 0.54
CA SER A 102 -18.15 9.38 -0.63
C SER A 102 -17.93 8.41 -1.78
N THR A 103 -17.35 7.23 -1.51
CA THR A 103 -17.12 6.20 -2.53
C THR A 103 -18.45 5.69 -3.11
N ALA A 104 -19.43 5.41 -2.25
CA ALA A 104 -20.76 4.97 -2.68
C ALA A 104 -21.47 6.05 -3.51
N TRP A 105 -21.33 7.32 -3.15
CA TRP A 105 -21.87 8.44 -3.91
C TRP A 105 -21.21 8.55 -5.28
N THR A 106 -19.88 8.54 -5.35
CA THR A 106 -19.13 8.60 -6.60
C THR A 106 -19.54 7.47 -7.54
N VAL A 107 -19.60 6.22 -7.04
CA VAL A 107 -20.01 5.06 -7.83
C VAL A 107 -21.46 5.20 -8.30
N THR A 108 -22.38 5.62 -7.42
CA THR A 108 -23.79 5.80 -7.77
C THR A 108 -23.99 6.91 -8.79
N PHE A 109 -23.23 7.99 -8.68
CA PHE A 109 -23.26 9.12 -9.61
C PHE A 109 -22.76 8.70 -11.00
N VAL A 110 -21.61 8.02 -11.07
CA VAL A 110 -21.07 7.49 -12.34
C VAL A 110 -22.03 6.48 -12.97
N ARG A 111 -22.64 5.59 -12.18
CA ARG A 111 -23.66 4.64 -12.68
C ARG A 111 -24.92 5.35 -13.21
N LYS A 112 -25.36 6.45 -12.58
CA LYS A 112 -26.49 7.25 -13.07
C LYS A 112 -26.16 7.94 -14.40
N LEU A 113 -24.95 8.47 -14.55
CA LEU A 113 -24.47 9.06 -15.80
C LEU A 113 -24.38 8.02 -16.93
N GLN A 114 -23.88 6.81 -16.66
CA GLN A 114 -23.84 5.73 -17.65
C GLN A 114 -25.24 5.22 -18.05
N LYS A 115 -26.20 5.16 -17.12
CA LYS A 115 -27.58 4.75 -17.43
C LYS A 115 -28.36 5.79 -18.23
N GLY A 116 -28.06 7.08 -18.08
CA GLY A 116 -28.65 8.15 -18.89
C GLY A 116 -28.28 8.10 -20.38
N GLY A 117 -27.21 7.36 -20.75
CA GLY A 117 -26.78 7.20 -22.14
C GLY A 117 -27.35 5.98 -22.87
N HIS A 118 -28.14 5.12 -22.22
CA HIS A 118 -28.71 3.89 -22.81
C HIS A 118 -30.21 3.98 -23.09
N SER A 119 -30.81 5.17 -22.97
CA SER A 119 -32.24 5.39 -23.22
C SER A 119 -32.51 6.06 -24.57
N HIS A 120 -31.52 6.01 -25.48
CA HIS A 120 -31.54 6.63 -26.80
C HIS A 120 -31.10 5.64 -27.91
N ASP A 121 -31.34 4.35 -27.71
CA ASP A 121 -31.39 3.33 -28.76
C ASP A 121 -32.74 2.60 -28.68
#